data_AF-A0A3N0XX55-F1
#
_entry.id   AF-A0A3N0XX55-F1
#
_cell.length_a   1.000
_cell.length_b   1.000
_cell.length_c   1.000
_cell.angle_alpha   90.00
_cell.angle_beta   90.00
_cell.angle_gamma   90.00
#
_symmetry.space_group_name_H-M   'P 1'
#
loop_
_entity.id
_entity.type
_entity.pdbx_description
1 polymer ?
#
loop_
_entity_poly.entity_id
_entity_poly.type
_entity_poly.pdbx_seq_one_letter_code
_entity_poly.pdbx_strand_id
1 'polypeptide(L)'
;MVSGFLSSPRDEIISPDIWTRVFAANCRGTENEESRAESPTAAVTSPTAAVTSPEQYIKHPLQNRWALWYFKNDKSKSWTENLRLISKFDTVEDFWALYNHIQQPSKLGFGCDYCLFKDGIKPMWEDDRNKLGGRWLMTLSKQQRHNDLDRYWMETLLCLIGESFDEASEDVCGAVVNVRPKGDKIAIWTGNCQNRDAIMTIGQQYKERLSLPIKTLIGYQSHDDTSSKSGSTTKNMYSV
;
A
#
# COMPACT_ATOMS: atom_id res chain seq x y z
N MET A 1 -6.37 41.13 12.66
CA MET A 1 -5.45 40.55 11.65
C MET A 1 -5.48 39.05 11.88
N VAL A 2 -5.85 38.23 10.89
CA VAL A 2 -6.22 36.82 11.14
C VAL A 2 -4.97 35.95 11.29
N SER A 3 -4.92 35.16 12.36
CA SER A 3 -3.87 34.17 12.59
C SER A 3 -4.08 32.96 11.66
N GLY A 4 -3.25 32.84 10.62
CA GLY A 4 -3.26 31.68 9.74
C GLY A 4 -2.76 30.44 10.46
N PHE A 5 -3.64 29.47 10.70
CA PHE A 5 -3.23 28.12 11.08
C PHE A 5 -2.49 27.47 9.90
N LEU A 6 -1.20 27.20 10.08
CA LEU A 6 -0.44 26.33 9.19
C LEU A 6 -0.94 24.90 9.38
N SER A 7 -1.63 24.34 8.39
CA SER A 7 -2.03 22.92 8.38
C SER A 7 -0.80 22.02 8.35
N SER A 8 -0.93 20.81 8.91
CA SER A 8 0.16 19.84 8.88
C SER A 8 0.22 19.18 7.50
N PRO A 9 1.40 18.88 6.94
CA PRO A 9 1.52 18.04 5.73
C PRO A 9 1.04 16.59 5.88
N ARG A 10 0.38 16.25 7.00
CA ARG A 10 -0.39 15.01 7.20
C ARG A 10 -1.84 15.15 6.73
N ASP A 11 -2.40 16.36 6.84
CA ASP A 11 -3.82 16.67 6.61
C ASP A 11 -4.16 16.77 5.11
N GLU A 12 -3.15 16.75 4.23
CA GLU A 12 -3.34 16.67 2.77
C GLU A 12 -3.73 15.26 2.28
N ILE A 13 -3.41 14.20 3.04
CA ILE A 13 -3.39 12.81 2.55
C ILE A 13 -4.58 11.99 3.09
N ILE A 14 -5.15 12.40 4.23
CA ILE A 14 -6.12 11.66 5.03
C ILE A 14 -7.22 12.63 5.49
N SER A 15 -8.49 12.22 5.43
CA SER A 15 -9.63 13.07 5.84
C SER A 15 -9.57 13.48 7.32
N PRO A 16 -9.87 14.75 7.69
CA PRO A 16 -9.76 15.23 9.08
C PRO A 16 -10.50 14.43 10.15
N ASP A 17 -11.65 13.82 9.82
CA ASP A 17 -12.48 13.03 10.74
C ASP A 17 -11.79 11.78 11.32
N ILE A 18 -10.68 11.37 10.71
CA ILE A 18 -10.00 10.09 10.98
C ILE A 18 -9.14 10.18 12.25
N TRP A 19 -8.55 11.34 12.57
CA TRP A 19 -7.74 11.53 13.78
C TRP A 19 -8.49 11.13 15.06
N THR A 20 -9.74 11.58 15.19
CA THR A 20 -10.61 11.32 16.36
C THR A 20 -10.98 9.85 16.49
N ARG A 21 -11.07 9.10 15.36
CA ARG A 21 -11.53 7.70 15.36
C ARG A 21 -10.39 6.70 15.54
N VAL A 22 -9.23 6.94 14.92
CA VAL A 22 -8.08 6.02 14.98
C VAL A 22 -7.44 6.02 16.38
N PHE A 23 -7.29 7.18 17.03
CA PHE A 23 -6.76 7.22 18.40
C PHE A 23 -7.75 6.67 19.44
N ALA A 24 -9.06 6.84 19.26
CA ALA A 24 -10.08 6.35 20.19
C ALA A 24 -10.22 4.81 20.24
N ALA A 25 -9.62 4.09 19.28
CA ALA A 25 -9.55 2.63 19.25
C ALA A 25 -8.33 2.08 20.00
N ASN A 26 -7.18 2.78 19.98
CA ASN A 26 -5.92 2.30 20.59
C ASN A 26 -5.75 2.65 22.08
N CYS A 27 -6.67 3.42 22.66
CA CYS A 27 -6.59 3.90 24.05
C CYS A 27 -7.82 3.53 24.87
N ARG A 28 -8.10 2.23 25.03
CA ARG A 28 -9.06 1.69 26.02
C ARG A 28 -8.66 0.29 26.48
N GLY A 29 -7.84 0.23 27.53
CA GLY A 29 -7.58 -0.97 28.32
C GLY A 29 -7.90 -0.70 29.78
N THR A 30 -8.51 -1.70 30.45
CA THR A 30 -8.64 -1.85 31.91
C THR A 30 -9.11 -0.65 32.75
N GLU A 31 -10.38 -0.69 33.17
CA GLU A 31 -10.81 -0.35 34.54
C GLU A 31 -12.19 -1.00 34.79
N ASN A 32 -12.53 -1.29 36.05
CA ASN A 32 -13.57 -2.26 36.44
C ASN A 32 -14.37 -1.81 37.68
N GLU A 33 -15.64 -2.21 37.78
CA GLU A 33 -16.52 -2.13 38.98
C GLU A 33 -16.90 -0.67 39.44
N GLU A 34 -17.96 -0.41 40.21
CA GLU A 34 -18.93 -1.27 40.94
C GLU A 34 -20.40 -0.74 40.81
N SER A 35 -21.34 -1.16 41.69
CA SER A 35 -22.80 -1.17 41.44
C SER A 35 -23.70 -0.38 42.41
N ARG A 36 -24.95 -0.05 41.99
CA ARG A 36 -26.19 -0.11 42.82
C ARG A 36 -27.51 -0.01 42.01
N ALA A 37 -28.60 -0.56 42.56
CA ALA A 37 -30.00 -0.51 42.06
C ALA A 37 -30.75 0.79 42.49
N GLU A 38 -32.02 1.11 42.18
CA GLU A 38 -33.18 0.26 41.82
C GLU A 38 -34.31 1.03 41.05
N SER A 39 -35.38 0.32 40.65
CA SER A 39 -36.47 0.71 39.71
C SER A 39 -37.67 1.42 40.39
N PRO A 40 -38.87 1.62 39.76
CA PRO A 40 -39.32 1.57 38.34
C PRO A 40 -40.05 2.91 37.96
N THR A 41 -40.96 3.13 36.98
CA THR A 41 -41.66 2.33 35.93
C THR A 41 -42.15 3.26 34.80
N ALA A 42 -42.11 2.85 33.52
CA ALA A 42 -43.01 3.33 32.44
C ALA A 42 -42.89 2.43 31.18
N ALA A 43 -44.00 2.10 30.52
CA ALA A 43 -43.97 1.31 29.28
C ALA A 43 -43.95 2.21 28.03
N VAL A 44 -42.93 2.06 27.18
CA VAL A 44 -42.85 2.69 25.85
C VAL A 44 -42.51 1.61 24.83
N THR A 45 -43.40 1.40 23.86
CA THR A 45 -43.20 0.41 22.79
C THR A 45 -42.22 0.93 21.76
N SER A 46 -40.93 0.65 21.94
CA SER A 46 -39.88 0.92 20.95
C SER A 46 -39.76 -0.24 19.94
N PRO A 47 -39.33 0.02 18.69
CA PRO A 47 -39.25 -1.00 17.65
C PRO A 47 -38.14 -2.02 17.95
N THR A 48 -38.32 -3.24 17.45
CA THR A 48 -37.42 -4.39 17.65
C THR A 48 -35.96 -4.02 17.40
N ALA A 49 -35.18 -3.94 18.48
CA ALA A 49 -33.73 -3.88 18.38
C ALA A 49 -33.24 -5.22 17.79
N ALA A 50 -32.75 -5.17 16.55
CA ALA A 50 -32.11 -6.33 15.94
C ALA A 50 -30.83 -6.65 16.74
N VAL A 51 -30.84 -7.76 17.47
CA VAL A 51 -29.66 -8.27 18.17
C VAL A 51 -28.71 -8.82 17.12
N THR A 52 -27.84 -7.96 16.60
CA THR A 52 -26.70 -8.37 15.76
C THR A 52 -25.79 -9.25 16.59
N SER A 53 -25.59 -10.50 16.16
CA SER A 53 -24.78 -11.45 16.92
C SER A 53 -23.30 -11.04 16.89
N PRO A 54 -22.53 -11.26 17.97
CA PRO A 54 -21.10 -10.91 18.01
C PRO A 54 -20.26 -11.54 16.88
N GLU A 55 -20.74 -12.65 16.31
CA GLU A 55 -20.14 -13.38 15.18
C GLU A 55 -20.13 -12.57 13.87
N GLN A 56 -20.94 -11.52 13.74
CA GLN A 56 -21.06 -10.72 12.49
C GLN A 56 -19.89 -9.76 12.22
N TYR A 57 -18.86 -9.75 13.08
CA TYR A 57 -17.72 -8.82 12.98
C TYR A 57 -16.33 -9.50 12.99
N ILE A 58 -16.27 -10.77 12.60
CA ILE A 58 -15.00 -11.47 12.36
C ILE A 58 -14.33 -10.89 11.10
N LYS A 59 -13.13 -10.31 11.25
CA LYS A 59 -12.30 -9.85 10.13
C LYS A 59 -11.63 -11.03 9.41
N HIS A 60 -11.40 -10.89 8.11
CA HIS A 60 -10.75 -11.90 7.29
C HIS A 60 -9.22 -11.66 7.29
N PRO A 61 -8.40 -12.55 7.86
CA PRO A 61 -6.95 -12.37 7.92
C PRO A 61 -6.30 -12.53 6.54
N LEU A 62 -5.23 -11.78 6.30
CA LEU A 62 -4.32 -11.93 5.18
C LEU A 62 -3.19 -12.91 5.53
N GLN A 63 -2.60 -13.57 4.55
CA GLN A 63 -1.44 -14.47 4.75
C GLN A 63 -0.21 -13.71 5.30
N ASN A 64 0.01 -12.49 4.81
CA ASN A 64 1.07 -11.60 5.29
C ASN A 64 0.47 -10.33 5.89
N ARG A 65 1.16 -9.79 6.89
CA ARG A 65 0.96 -8.41 7.34
C ARG A 65 1.68 -7.46 6.39
N TRP A 66 1.04 -6.35 6.04
CA TRP A 66 1.57 -5.35 5.12
C TRP A 66 1.71 -3.98 5.77
N ALA A 67 2.64 -3.19 5.24
CA ALA A 67 2.94 -1.82 5.63
C ALA A 67 2.81 -0.90 4.42
N LEU A 68 1.91 0.09 4.49
CA LEU A 68 1.77 1.12 3.46
C LEU A 68 2.62 2.33 3.83
N TRP A 69 3.52 2.69 2.93
CA TRP A 69 4.40 3.85 3.01
C TRP A 69 4.03 4.88 1.94
N TYR A 70 4.30 6.14 2.23
CA TYR A 70 4.21 7.25 1.30
C TYR A 70 5.52 8.04 1.27
N PHE A 71 5.96 8.40 0.08
CA PHE A 71 7.11 9.26 -0.15
C PHE A 71 6.65 10.58 -0.76
N LYS A 72 7.22 11.71 -0.32
CA LYS A 72 7.03 13.04 -0.93
C LYS A 72 8.40 13.70 -1.09
N ASN A 73 8.83 13.95 -2.32
CA ASN A 73 10.16 14.50 -2.61
C ASN A 73 10.33 15.98 -2.20
N ASP A 74 10.55 16.22 -0.89
CA ASP A 74 10.93 17.52 -0.37
C ASP A 74 12.45 17.67 -0.40
N LYS A 75 12.94 18.62 -1.22
CA LYS A 75 14.37 18.89 -1.42
C LYS A 75 15.09 19.44 -0.17
N SER A 76 14.36 19.80 0.89
CA SER A 76 14.94 20.25 2.16
C SER A 76 15.36 19.11 3.10
N LYS A 77 15.05 17.85 2.74
CA LYS A 77 15.18 16.67 3.61
C LYS A 77 16.00 15.57 2.96
N SER A 78 16.53 14.67 3.78
CA SER A 78 17.09 13.40 3.30
C SER A 78 15.99 12.52 2.68
N TRP A 79 16.40 11.55 1.86
CA TRP A 79 15.48 10.59 1.26
C TRP A 79 14.68 9.82 2.32
N THR A 80 15.34 9.43 3.42
CA THR A 80 14.72 8.65 4.52
C THR A 80 13.66 9.44 5.29
N GLU A 81 13.81 10.76 5.46
CA GLU A 81 12.81 11.63 6.10
C GLU A 81 11.58 11.91 5.20
N ASN A 82 11.78 11.79 3.88
CA ASN A 82 10.74 11.93 2.88
C ASN A 82 9.87 10.66 2.76
N LEU A 83 10.39 9.50 3.17
CA LEU A 83 9.66 8.25 3.29
C LEU A 83 8.95 8.16 4.66
N ARG A 84 7.64 7.86 4.66
CA ARG A 84 6.83 7.80 5.88
C ARG A 84 5.91 6.59 5.87
N LEU A 85 5.87 5.86 6.98
CA LEU A 85 4.85 4.84 7.21
C LEU A 85 3.49 5.54 7.42
N ILE A 86 2.44 5.10 6.71
CA ILE A 86 1.06 5.55 6.92
C ILE A 86 0.40 4.64 7.95
N SER A 87 0.35 3.34 7.65
CA SER A 87 -0.35 2.34 8.47
C SER A 87 0.18 0.94 8.16
N LYS A 88 -0.20 -0.02 9.01
CA LYS A 88 0.00 -1.46 8.81
C LYS A 88 -1.33 -2.18 8.93
N PHE A 89 -1.52 -3.26 8.19
CA PHE A 89 -2.73 -4.06 8.22
C PHE A 89 -2.43 -5.54 7.93
N ASP A 90 -3.25 -6.41 8.50
CA ASP A 90 -3.17 -7.87 8.44
C ASP A 90 -4.55 -8.49 8.14
N THR A 91 -5.54 -7.67 7.76
CA THR A 91 -6.90 -8.10 7.39
C THR A 91 -7.39 -7.44 6.11
N VAL A 92 -8.35 -8.09 5.44
CA VAL A 92 -9.03 -7.58 4.24
C VAL A 92 -9.80 -6.29 4.56
N GLU A 93 -10.47 -6.23 5.69
CA GLU A 93 -11.24 -5.06 6.13
C GLU A 93 -10.33 -3.86 6.39
N ASP A 94 -9.17 -4.06 7.02
CA ASP A 94 -8.23 -2.97 7.30
C ASP A 94 -7.49 -2.49 6.02
N PHE A 95 -7.27 -3.38 5.05
CA PHE A 95 -6.84 -2.97 3.70
C PHE A 95 -7.87 -2.05 3.05
N TRP A 96 -9.14 -2.46 2.96
CA TRP A 96 -10.18 -1.65 2.31
C TRP A 96 -10.50 -0.37 3.08
N ALA A 97 -10.47 -0.41 4.41
CA ALA A 97 -10.60 0.77 5.25
C ALA A 97 -9.47 1.77 5.01
N LEU A 98 -8.22 1.30 4.83
CA LEU A 98 -7.10 2.17 4.48
C LEU A 98 -7.21 2.71 3.04
N TYR A 99 -7.44 1.84 2.06
CA TYR A 99 -7.46 2.21 0.64
C TYR A 99 -8.56 3.25 0.32
N ASN A 100 -9.75 3.08 0.89
CA ASN A 100 -10.88 3.99 0.63
C ASN A 100 -10.74 5.38 1.27
N HIS A 101 -9.71 5.60 2.11
CA HIS A 101 -9.48 6.88 2.81
C HIS A 101 -8.14 7.56 2.46
N ILE A 102 -7.35 6.99 1.54
CA ILE A 102 -6.15 7.63 0.96
C ILE A 102 -6.46 8.22 -0.42
N GLN A 103 -5.63 9.16 -0.88
CA GLN A 103 -5.72 9.63 -2.26
C GLN A 103 -5.31 8.53 -3.26
N GLN A 104 -5.96 8.49 -4.43
CA GLN A 104 -5.54 7.61 -5.53
C GLN A 104 -4.24 8.12 -6.19
N PRO A 105 -3.36 7.24 -6.71
CA PRO A 105 -2.10 7.63 -7.35
C PRO A 105 -2.24 8.71 -8.44
N SER A 106 -3.28 8.68 -9.26
CA SER A 106 -3.52 9.66 -10.34
C SER A 106 -3.73 11.10 -9.86
N LYS A 107 -4.08 11.27 -8.57
CA LYS A 107 -4.37 12.54 -7.91
C LYS A 107 -3.18 13.10 -7.12
N LEU A 108 -2.13 12.29 -6.90
CA LEU A 108 -0.94 12.73 -6.16
C LEU A 108 -0.13 13.79 -6.91
N GLY A 109 0.53 14.67 -6.14
CA GLY A 109 1.53 15.60 -6.69
C GLY A 109 2.75 14.89 -7.28
N PHE A 110 3.38 15.49 -8.29
CA PHE A 110 4.57 14.92 -8.91
C PHE A 110 5.74 14.81 -7.94
N GLY A 111 6.42 13.67 -7.95
CA GLY A 111 7.48 13.36 -6.97
C GLY A 111 6.96 12.70 -5.69
N CYS A 112 5.69 12.30 -5.65
CA CYS A 112 5.16 11.42 -4.62
C CYS A 112 5.17 9.95 -5.07
N ASP A 113 5.24 9.04 -4.10
CA ASP A 113 5.14 7.59 -4.29
C ASP A 113 4.26 6.95 -3.20
N TYR A 114 3.61 5.82 -3.52
CA TYR A 114 3.16 4.87 -2.51
C TYR A 114 3.97 3.57 -2.64
N CYS A 115 4.25 2.94 -1.49
CA CYS A 115 4.93 1.64 -1.43
C CYS A 115 4.16 0.71 -0.49
N LEU A 116 3.70 -0.46 -0.94
CA LEU A 116 3.14 -1.49 -0.06
C LEU A 116 4.15 -2.64 0.06
N PHE A 117 4.66 -2.90 1.25
CA PHE A 117 5.67 -3.94 1.52
C PHE A 117 5.24 -4.84 2.66
N LYS A 118 5.70 -6.10 2.69
CA LYS A 118 5.46 -7.02 3.82
C LYS A 118 6.07 -6.43 5.09
N ASP A 119 5.42 -6.62 6.25
CA ASP A 119 5.90 -6.01 7.49
C ASP A 119 7.31 -6.50 7.85
N GLY A 120 8.11 -5.59 8.41
CA GLY A 120 9.56 -5.76 8.59
C GLY A 120 10.40 -5.29 7.41
N ILE A 121 9.88 -5.29 6.17
CA ILE A 121 10.62 -4.86 4.98
C ILE A 121 10.40 -3.37 4.71
N LYS A 122 11.49 -2.60 4.57
CA LYS A 122 11.44 -1.20 4.14
C LYS A 122 11.45 -1.11 2.61
N PRO A 123 10.78 -0.13 1.99
CA PRO A 123 10.77 0.08 0.54
C PRO A 123 12.05 0.77 0.04
N MET A 124 13.22 0.21 0.37
CA MET A 124 14.55 0.77 0.06
C MET A 124 15.53 -0.35 -0.33
N TRP A 125 16.54 -0.02 -1.13
CA TRP A 125 17.45 -1.01 -1.75
C TRP A 125 18.53 -1.51 -0.78
N GLU A 126 18.74 -0.78 0.32
CA GLU A 126 19.65 -1.10 1.42
C GLU A 126 19.05 -2.10 2.42
N ASP A 127 17.76 -2.42 2.31
CA ASP A 127 17.08 -3.41 3.15
C ASP A 127 17.59 -4.83 2.86
N ASP A 128 17.80 -5.65 3.91
CA ASP A 128 18.34 -6.99 3.79
C ASP A 128 17.51 -7.91 2.87
N ARG A 129 16.19 -7.70 2.79
CA ARG A 129 15.29 -8.45 1.88
C ARG A 129 15.31 -7.93 0.44
N ASN A 130 15.78 -6.70 0.18
CA ASN A 130 15.75 -6.09 -1.15
C ASN A 130 17.12 -6.01 -1.85
N LYS A 131 18.23 -6.02 -1.09
CA LYS A 131 19.58 -5.71 -1.60
C LYS A 131 20.13 -6.69 -2.65
N LEU A 132 19.75 -7.98 -2.56
CA LEU A 132 20.06 -9.00 -3.57
C LEU A 132 18.90 -9.18 -4.58
N GLY A 133 17.87 -8.35 -4.46
CA GLY A 133 16.63 -8.45 -5.20
C GLY A 133 16.61 -7.63 -6.49
N GLY A 134 15.40 -7.50 -7.01
CA GLY A 134 15.11 -6.73 -8.19
C GLY A 134 13.62 -6.43 -8.29
N ARG A 135 13.20 -5.91 -9.43
CA ARG A 135 11.81 -5.52 -9.66
C ARG A 135 11.34 -5.80 -11.07
N TRP A 136 10.10 -6.23 -11.21
CA TRP A 136 9.34 -6.10 -12.45
C TRP A 136 8.89 -4.65 -12.61
N LEU A 137 9.27 -3.99 -13.70
CA LEU A 137 8.96 -2.59 -13.96
C LEU A 137 7.99 -2.43 -15.13
N MET A 138 6.81 -1.88 -14.84
CA MET A 138 5.89 -1.30 -15.82
C MET A 138 6.04 0.23 -15.83
N THR A 139 6.04 0.83 -17.02
CA THR A 139 6.06 2.30 -17.20
C THR A 139 4.82 2.73 -17.99
N LEU A 140 4.11 3.73 -17.49
CA LEU A 140 2.89 4.29 -18.08
C LEU A 140 3.20 5.62 -18.77
N SER A 141 2.60 5.85 -19.94
CA SER A 141 2.57 7.17 -20.57
C SER A 141 1.70 8.16 -19.78
N LYS A 142 1.88 9.48 -19.99
CA LYS A 142 1.07 10.50 -19.29
C LYS A 142 -0.42 10.35 -19.57
N GLN A 143 -0.75 9.95 -20.80
CA GLN A 143 -2.10 9.70 -21.30
C GLN A 143 -2.81 8.58 -20.51
N GLN A 144 -2.04 7.59 -20.05
CA GLN A 144 -2.57 6.46 -19.29
C GLN A 144 -2.85 6.80 -17.81
N ARG A 145 -2.30 7.89 -17.25
CA ARG A 145 -2.50 8.25 -15.83
C ARG A 145 -3.98 8.26 -15.41
N HIS A 146 -4.83 8.84 -16.25
CA HIS A 146 -6.24 9.07 -15.92
C HIS A 146 -7.14 7.84 -16.11
N ASN A 147 -6.68 6.83 -16.86
CA ASN A 147 -7.49 5.67 -17.27
C ASN A 147 -6.97 4.33 -16.69
N ASP A 148 -5.64 4.21 -16.52
CA ASP A 148 -4.95 2.97 -16.21
C ASP A 148 -4.27 2.98 -14.83
N LEU A 149 -3.70 4.11 -14.37
CA LEU A 149 -2.76 4.10 -13.23
C LEU A 149 -3.41 3.58 -11.94
N ASP A 150 -4.59 4.10 -11.59
CA ASP A 150 -5.28 3.72 -10.37
C ASP A 150 -5.80 2.27 -10.44
N ARG A 151 -6.20 1.82 -11.64
CA ARG A 151 -6.62 0.44 -11.91
C ARG A 151 -5.44 -0.51 -11.74
N TYR A 152 -4.34 -0.29 -12.47
CA TYR A 152 -3.15 -1.15 -12.36
C TYR A 152 -2.57 -1.12 -10.94
N TRP A 153 -2.62 0.00 -10.22
CA TRP A 153 -2.19 0.04 -8.83
C TRP A 153 -3.10 -0.79 -7.92
N MET A 154 -4.42 -0.69 -8.06
CA MET A 154 -5.38 -1.56 -7.36
C MET A 154 -5.09 -3.04 -7.64
N GLU A 155 -5.02 -3.45 -8.92
CA GLU A 155 -4.72 -4.84 -9.28
C GLU A 155 -3.38 -5.31 -8.71
N THR A 156 -2.36 -4.44 -8.65
CA THR A 156 -1.06 -4.73 -8.03
C THR A 156 -1.21 -4.98 -6.52
N LEU A 157 -1.95 -4.13 -5.81
CA LEU A 157 -2.22 -4.30 -4.38
C LEU A 157 -2.99 -5.60 -4.11
N LEU A 158 -4.01 -5.92 -4.91
CA LEU A 158 -4.79 -7.15 -4.80
C LEU A 158 -3.93 -8.40 -5.07
N CYS A 159 -3.06 -8.36 -6.09
CA CYS A 159 -2.12 -9.46 -6.36
C CYS A 159 -1.14 -9.69 -5.20
N LEU A 160 -0.73 -8.62 -4.50
CA LEU A 160 0.12 -8.71 -3.32
C LEU A 160 -0.63 -9.30 -2.11
N ILE A 161 -1.70 -8.65 -1.65
CA ILE A 161 -2.38 -9.06 -0.40
C ILE A 161 -3.12 -10.39 -0.53
N GLY A 162 -3.55 -10.73 -1.74
CA GLY A 162 -4.15 -12.02 -2.09
C GLY A 162 -3.14 -13.05 -2.60
N GLU A 163 -1.83 -12.83 -2.37
CA GLU A 163 -0.72 -13.76 -2.64
C GLU A 163 -0.84 -14.48 -3.99
N SER A 164 -1.16 -13.71 -5.04
CA SER A 164 -1.63 -14.22 -6.33
C SER A 164 -0.52 -14.74 -7.24
N PHE A 165 0.62 -15.11 -6.66
CA PHE A 165 1.82 -15.62 -7.33
C PHE A 165 2.21 -17.05 -6.89
N ASP A 166 1.26 -17.79 -6.31
CA ASP A 166 1.45 -19.15 -5.80
C ASP A 166 2.66 -19.20 -4.84
N GLU A 167 3.50 -20.25 -4.91
CA GLU A 167 4.74 -20.39 -4.12
C GLU A 167 5.73 -19.22 -4.35
N ALA A 168 5.72 -18.60 -5.53
CA ALA A 168 6.59 -17.46 -5.82
C ALA A 168 6.22 -16.18 -5.03
N SER A 169 5.04 -16.16 -4.38
CA SER A 169 4.64 -15.08 -3.46
C SER A 169 5.61 -14.89 -2.30
N GLU A 170 6.39 -15.90 -1.90
CA GLU A 170 7.40 -15.78 -0.84
C GLU A 170 8.56 -14.82 -1.20
N ASP A 171 8.97 -14.78 -2.47
CA ASP A 171 10.05 -13.90 -2.94
C ASP A 171 9.57 -12.44 -3.06
N VAL A 172 8.26 -12.21 -3.25
CA VAL A 172 7.67 -10.87 -3.30
C VAL A 172 7.84 -10.14 -1.96
N CYS A 173 8.55 -9.01 -2.02
CA CYS A 173 8.82 -8.15 -0.87
C CYS A 173 7.83 -6.97 -0.78
N GLY A 174 7.36 -6.47 -1.93
CA GLY A 174 6.40 -5.37 -1.99
C GLY A 174 6.20 -4.81 -3.39
N ALA A 175 5.53 -3.67 -3.50
CA ALA A 175 5.32 -2.93 -4.73
C ALA A 175 5.38 -1.41 -4.51
N VAL A 176 5.75 -0.69 -5.56
CA VAL A 176 5.89 0.78 -5.57
C VAL A 176 5.16 1.37 -6.78
N VAL A 177 4.39 2.44 -6.58
CA VAL A 177 3.91 3.32 -7.65
C VAL A 177 4.61 4.68 -7.58
N ASN A 178 5.22 5.10 -8.69
CA ASN A 178 5.90 6.39 -8.80
C ASN A 178 5.15 7.39 -9.68
N VAL A 179 4.72 8.51 -9.10
CA VAL A 179 4.00 9.57 -9.82
C VAL A 179 4.97 10.65 -10.28
N ARG A 180 5.17 10.81 -11.61
CA ARG A 180 6.27 11.63 -12.17
C ARG A 180 5.86 12.46 -13.41
N PRO A 181 6.48 13.63 -13.67
CA PRO A 181 6.07 14.52 -14.77
C PRO A 181 6.28 13.96 -16.20
N LYS A 182 7.14 12.94 -16.35
CA LYS A 182 7.49 12.34 -17.66
C LYS A 182 6.61 11.13 -18.04
N GLY A 183 5.91 10.54 -17.08
CA GLY A 183 5.26 9.22 -17.18
C GLY A 183 5.46 8.49 -15.86
N ASP A 184 4.50 7.65 -15.48
CA ASP A 184 4.46 7.00 -14.18
C ASP A 184 5.06 5.59 -14.23
N LYS A 185 5.31 5.00 -13.08
CA LYS A 185 5.84 3.64 -12.97
C LYS A 185 5.08 2.86 -11.91
N ILE A 186 4.86 1.57 -12.15
CA ILE A 186 4.47 0.61 -11.12
C ILE A 186 5.50 -0.51 -11.16
N ALA A 187 5.98 -0.95 -10.01
CA ALA A 187 6.94 -2.04 -9.93
C ALA A 187 6.69 -2.96 -8.73
N ILE A 188 6.67 -4.27 -8.97
CA ILE A 188 6.72 -5.31 -7.92
C ILE A 188 8.18 -5.64 -7.64
N TRP A 189 8.59 -5.59 -6.38
CA TRP A 189 9.93 -5.89 -5.88
C TRP A 189 9.98 -7.31 -5.32
N THR A 190 11.02 -8.06 -5.69
CA THR A 190 11.27 -9.45 -5.27
C THR A 190 12.68 -9.58 -4.68
N GLY A 191 12.87 -10.51 -3.75
CA GLY A 191 14.02 -10.54 -2.85
C GLY A 191 15.30 -11.15 -3.41
N ASN A 192 15.20 -12.00 -4.43
CA ASN A 192 16.36 -12.66 -5.04
C ASN A 192 16.34 -12.54 -6.56
N CYS A 193 17.16 -11.64 -7.13
CA CYS A 193 17.25 -11.45 -8.58
C CYS A 193 17.82 -12.65 -9.37
N GLN A 194 18.31 -13.69 -8.68
CA GLN A 194 18.80 -14.93 -9.28
C GLN A 194 17.75 -16.06 -9.28
N ASN A 195 16.64 -15.92 -8.55
CA ASN A 195 15.56 -16.91 -8.51
C ASN A 195 14.69 -16.80 -9.78
N ARG A 196 15.25 -17.22 -10.91
CA ARG A 196 14.65 -17.09 -12.24
C ARG A 196 13.22 -17.60 -12.31
N ASP A 197 12.93 -18.74 -11.69
CA ASP A 197 11.65 -19.43 -11.88
C ASP A 197 10.54 -18.71 -11.10
N ALA A 198 10.82 -18.22 -9.89
CA ALA A 198 9.91 -17.31 -9.18
C ALA A 198 9.73 -15.99 -9.94
N ILE A 199 10.83 -15.36 -10.40
CA ILE A 199 10.78 -14.09 -11.15
C ILE A 199 9.91 -14.22 -12.40
N MET A 200 10.12 -15.25 -13.22
CA MET A 200 9.35 -15.47 -14.45
C MET A 200 7.88 -15.77 -14.16
N THR A 201 7.59 -16.54 -13.10
CA THR A 201 6.22 -16.84 -12.65
C THR A 201 5.48 -15.57 -12.24
N ILE A 202 6.06 -14.78 -11.32
CA ILE A 202 5.53 -13.48 -10.88
C ILE A 202 5.29 -12.56 -12.09
N GLY A 203 6.26 -12.46 -13.00
CA GLY A 203 6.17 -11.59 -14.17
C GLY A 203 5.04 -11.97 -15.11
N GLN A 204 4.95 -13.26 -15.47
CA GLN A 204 3.95 -13.77 -16.40
C GLN A 204 2.54 -13.64 -15.83
N GLN A 205 2.33 -14.07 -14.58
CA GLN A 205 1.04 -13.96 -13.91
C GLN A 205 0.65 -12.49 -13.67
N TYR A 206 1.58 -11.61 -13.30
CA TYR A 206 1.31 -10.17 -13.15
C TYR A 206 0.88 -9.52 -14.47
N LYS A 207 1.57 -9.85 -15.58
CA LYS A 207 1.20 -9.39 -16.93
C LYS A 207 -0.22 -9.82 -17.33
N GLU A 208 -0.61 -11.04 -16.95
CA GLU A 208 -1.94 -11.61 -17.18
C GLU A 208 -3.02 -10.97 -16.28
N ARG A 209 -2.77 -10.85 -14.97
CA ARG A 209 -3.69 -10.21 -14.00
C ARG A 209 -4.02 -8.77 -14.39
N LEU A 210 -3.03 -7.99 -14.78
CA LEU A 210 -3.23 -6.62 -15.28
C LEU A 210 -3.97 -6.55 -16.64
N SER A 211 -4.17 -7.68 -17.32
CA SER A 211 -4.72 -7.78 -18.69
C SER A 211 -3.94 -6.95 -19.70
N LEU A 212 -2.60 -6.94 -19.61
CA LEU A 212 -1.78 -6.17 -20.55
C LEU A 212 -1.83 -6.78 -21.96
N PRO A 213 -1.87 -5.97 -23.02
CA PRO A 213 -1.75 -6.47 -24.39
C PRO A 213 -0.51 -7.35 -24.56
N ILE A 214 -0.63 -8.46 -25.29
CA ILE A 214 0.46 -9.45 -25.49
C ILE A 214 1.78 -8.77 -25.94
N LYS A 215 1.67 -7.74 -26.79
CA LYS A 215 2.79 -6.95 -27.34
C LYS A 215 3.48 -6.02 -26.33
N THR A 216 2.86 -5.74 -25.19
CA THR A 216 3.43 -4.93 -24.11
C THR A 216 4.42 -5.77 -23.33
N LEU A 217 5.71 -5.48 -23.48
CA LEU A 217 6.75 -6.11 -22.67
C LEU A 217 6.95 -5.35 -21.35
N ILE A 218 6.95 -6.07 -20.23
CA ILE A 218 7.47 -5.56 -18.96
C ILE A 218 8.88 -6.13 -18.72
N GLY A 219 9.70 -5.44 -17.92
CA GLY A 219 11.12 -5.76 -17.75
C GLY A 219 11.52 -5.95 -16.30
N TYR A 220 12.28 -7.01 -16.01
CA TYR A 220 12.86 -7.23 -14.69
C TYR A 220 14.25 -6.60 -14.59
N GLN A 221 14.53 -5.87 -13.52
CA GLN A 221 15.79 -5.15 -13.28
C GLN A 221 16.30 -5.47 -11.88
N SER A 222 17.58 -5.84 -11.73
CA SER A 222 18.18 -5.96 -10.39
C SER A 222 18.25 -4.59 -9.70
N HIS A 223 18.27 -4.58 -8.38
CA HIS A 223 18.47 -3.35 -7.62
C HIS A 223 19.90 -2.84 -7.74
N ASP A 224 20.91 -3.72 -7.77
CA ASP A 224 22.32 -3.37 -7.94
C ASP A 224 22.61 -2.71 -9.31
N ASP A 225 22.04 -3.24 -10.41
CA ASP A 225 22.12 -2.58 -11.72
C ASP A 225 21.43 -1.21 -11.76
N THR A 226 20.54 -0.93 -10.81
CA THR A 226 19.71 0.27 -10.78
C THR A 226 20.26 1.36 -9.86
N SER A 227 20.83 0.99 -8.71
CA SER A 227 21.47 1.93 -7.78
C SER A 227 22.81 2.45 -8.31
N SER A 228 23.55 1.61 -9.04
CA SER A 228 24.89 1.90 -9.57
C SER A 228 24.95 2.83 -10.80
N LYS A 229 23.81 3.21 -11.41
CA LYS A 229 23.79 3.86 -12.73
C LYS A 229 23.28 5.30 -12.73
N SER A 230 24.11 6.22 -13.20
CA SER A 230 23.77 7.62 -13.51
C SER A 230 23.10 7.82 -14.89
N GLY A 231 22.75 6.74 -15.59
CA GLY A 231 22.20 6.74 -16.96
C GLY A 231 20.67 6.67 -17.02
N SER A 232 20.10 6.81 -18.22
CA SER A 232 18.64 6.92 -18.42
C SER A 232 17.85 5.60 -18.33
N THR A 233 18.48 4.45 -18.57
CA THR A 233 17.80 3.14 -18.65
C THR A 233 18.68 2.02 -18.09
N THR A 234 18.18 1.28 -17.10
CA THR A 234 18.79 0.02 -16.65
C THR A 234 18.56 -1.09 -17.68
N LYS A 235 19.56 -1.97 -17.90
CA LYS A 235 19.37 -3.19 -18.70
C LYS A 235 18.44 -4.15 -17.96
N ASN A 236 17.46 -4.72 -18.64
CA ASN A 236 16.62 -5.77 -18.07
C ASN A 236 17.38 -7.11 -18.04
N MET A 237 17.22 -7.89 -16.97
CA MET A 237 17.69 -9.28 -16.88
C MET A 237 16.72 -10.23 -17.57
N TYR A 238 15.42 -10.01 -17.37
CA TYR A 238 14.32 -10.78 -17.92
C TYR A 238 13.25 -9.86 -18.50
N SER A 239 12.39 -10.36 -19.39
CA SER A 239 11.23 -9.62 -19.92
C SER A 239 10.13 -10.60 -20.28
N VAL A 240 8.86 -10.18 -20.12
CA VAL A 240 7.65 -10.95 -20.47
C VAL A 240 6.65 -10.08 -21.21
#